data_AF-A0A7C4AW47-F1
#
_entry.id   AF-A0A7C4AW47-F1
#
_cell.length_a   1.000
_cell.length_b   1.000
_cell.length_c   1.000
_cell.angle_alpha   90.00
_cell.angle_beta   90.00
_cell.angle_gamma   90.00
#
_symmetry.space_group_name_H-M   'P 1'
#
loop_
_entity.id
_entity.type
_entity.pdbx_description
1 polymer ?
#
loop_
_entity_poly.entity_id
_entity_poly.type
_entity_poly.pdbx_seq_one_letter_code
_entity_poly.pdbx_strand_id
1 'polypeptide(L)'
;MKSINKNGGRIVKTSANSLLLGKMARGCRLCIRGAKLVLFVTGLCSRHCFYCPLSEKRAGRDVVYANERPVKSAADILEEARSMNALGTGITGGDPSLRFRRVLRYLRLLKKEFGPGHHVHLYCCGELSRAQLLSLKREGLDEIRFHTWSIEPVKLALDVGLYAGVEIPVIPGDYRKIISLLAELDKIGCKFVNLNELEFSDTNLAELRARGFKLKSSVSMAAKGSEEEAIKVLRWAAKNTKLNVHYCPSLLKDAVQLRNRLKRKAKNVARPHEVITPDGLLVKGVILGLPADKLARVRSRLRKIYGIPADLIIIDRRKKRIEMHWRIAEELAAIEPDLTFALVEAYPTYDGLETTLIPL
;
A
#
# COMPACT_ATOMS: atom_id res chain seq x y z
N MET A 1 4.97 -11.93 -32.56
CA MET A 1 4.93 -10.47 -32.29
C MET A 1 6.35 -9.92 -32.44
N LYS A 2 6.61 -9.24 -33.57
CA LYS A 2 7.95 -8.90 -34.08
C LYS A 2 8.63 -7.82 -33.23
N SER A 3 9.93 -8.02 -32.98
CA SER A 3 10.84 -7.09 -32.31
C SER A 3 11.00 -5.81 -33.12
N ILE A 4 10.97 -4.65 -32.46
CA ILE A 4 11.30 -3.38 -33.08
C ILE A 4 12.49 -2.75 -32.35
N ASN A 5 13.53 -2.52 -33.16
CA ASN A 5 14.65 -1.59 -33.10
C ASN A 5 15.87 -1.79 -32.19
N LYS A 6 17.00 -1.84 -32.91
CA LYS A 6 18.39 -1.60 -32.49
C LYS A 6 18.47 -0.22 -31.80
N ASN A 7 19.05 -0.20 -30.60
CA ASN A 7 19.21 0.92 -29.65
C ASN A 7 18.03 1.31 -28.74
N GLY A 8 16.86 0.69 -28.85
CA GLY A 8 15.70 1.00 -27.99
C GLY A 8 15.48 -0.06 -26.90
N GLY A 9 15.33 0.37 -25.64
CA GLY A 9 15.04 -0.55 -24.53
C GLY A 9 13.73 -1.32 -24.76
N ARG A 10 13.72 -2.64 -24.52
CA ARG A 10 12.52 -3.47 -24.67
C ARG A 10 11.53 -3.16 -23.55
N ILE A 11 10.29 -2.83 -23.91
CA ILE A 11 9.18 -2.73 -22.96
C ILE A 11 8.75 -4.15 -22.58
N VAL A 12 8.71 -4.43 -21.28
CA VAL A 12 8.37 -5.75 -20.73
C VAL A 12 7.13 -5.64 -19.86
N LYS A 13 6.17 -6.56 -20.05
CA LYS A 13 5.05 -6.74 -19.14
C LYS A 13 5.52 -7.55 -17.93
N THR A 14 5.30 -7.03 -16.73
CA THR A 14 5.73 -7.67 -15.48
C THR A 14 4.71 -8.70 -15.00
N SER A 15 5.10 -9.54 -14.04
CA SER A 15 4.19 -10.49 -13.38
C SER A 15 3.03 -9.82 -12.63
N ALA A 16 3.13 -8.52 -12.36
CA ALA A 16 2.09 -7.72 -11.71
C ALA A 16 1.19 -6.99 -12.73
N ASN A 17 1.23 -7.39 -14.01
CA ASN A 17 0.51 -6.73 -15.13
C ASN A 17 0.90 -5.26 -15.37
N SER A 18 2.04 -4.83 -14.87
CA SER A 18 2.59 -3.50 -15.11
C SER A 18 3.47 -3.49 -16.36
N LEU A 19 3.84 -2.33 -16.88
CA LEU A 19 4.77 -2.21 -18.02
C LEU A 19 6.08 -1.56 -17.56
N LEU A 20 7.20 -2.09 -18.03
CA LEU A 20 8.53 -1.64 -17.63
C LEU A 20 9.41 -1.39 -18.84
N LEU A 21 10.05 -0.23 -18.88
CA LEU A 21 11.18 0.09 -19.72
C LEU A 21 12.44 0.20 -18.84
N GLY A 22 13.47 -0.58 -19.14
CA GLY A 22 14.72 -0.60 -18.36
C GLY A 22 14.61 -1.37 -17.03
N LYS A 23 15.16 -0.80 -15.95
CA LYS A 23 15.25 -1.43 -14.62
C LYS A 23 14.22 -0.86 -13.66
N MET A 24 13.46 -1.74 -13.01
CA MET A 24 12.48 -1.34 -11.98
C MET A 24 13.18 -0.83 -10.71
N ALA A 25 12.73 0.29 -10.15
CA ALA A 25 13.23 0.82 -8.87
C ALA A 25 13.05 -0.19 -7.72
N ARG A 26 13.97 -0.18 -6.73
CA ARG A 26 13.92 -1.12 -5.59
C ARG A 26 12.63 -0.93 -4.80
N GLY A 27 12.15 0.31 -4.66
CA GLY A 27 10.86 0.57 -4.06
C GLY A 27 9.71 -0.15 -4.74
N CYS A 28 9.61 -0.11 -6.08
CA CYS A 28 8.54 -0.78 -6.84
C CYS A 28 8.59 -2.30 -6.71
N ARG A 29 9.78 -2.91 -6.74
CA ARG A 29 9.95 -4.36 -6.55
C ARG A 29 9.41 -4.82 -5.19
N LEU A 30 9.71 -4.05 -4.12
CA LEU A 30 9.22 -4.36 -2.77
C LEU A 30 7.71 -4.10 -2.63
N CYS A 31 7.16 -3.07 -3.30
CA CYS A 31 5.71 -2.83 -3.33
C CYS A 31 4.97 -4.01 -3.96
N ILE A 32 5.41 -4.50 -5.12
CA ILE A 32 4.80 -5.66 -5.80
C ILE A 32 4.83 -6.90 -4.91
N ARG A 33 5.91 -7.09 -4.13
CA ARG A 33 6.03 -8.19 -3.16
C ARG A 33 5.12 -8.04 -1.92
N GLY A 34 4.41 -6.92 -1.77
CA GLY A 34 3.63 -6.60 -0.55
C GLY A 34 4.51 -6.39 0.69
N ALA A 35 5.80 -6.11 0.50
CA ALA A 35 6.81 -6.12 1.57
C ALA A 35 7.13 -4.72 2.13
N LYS A 36 6.39 -3.68 1.70
CA LYS A 36 6.58 -2.33 2.22
C LYS A 36 5.47 -1.91 3.15
N LEU A 37 5.85 -1.43 4.32
CA LEU A 37 4.96 -0.64 5.17
C LEU A 37 4.59 0.65 4.43
N VAL A 38 3.30 0.97 4.33
CA VAL A 38 2.84 2.29 3.89
C VAL A 38 2.69 3.17 5.12
N LEU A 39 3.63 4.09 5.34
CA LEU A 39 3.61 5.02 6.47
C LEU A 39 3.09 6.38 6.01
N PHE A 40 1.80 6.61 6.24
CA PHE A 40 1.13 7.87 5.98
C PHE A 40 1.43 8.85 7.13
N VAL A 41 2.16 9.93 6.87
CA VAL A 41 2.68 10.82 7.93
C VAL A 41 1.86 12.07 8.19
N THR A 42 1.06 12.51 7.23
CA THR A 42 0.15 13.65 7.32
C THR A 42 -0.74 13.68 6.09
N GLY A 43 -1.95 14.20 6.19
CA GLY A 43 -2.82 14.48 5.05
C GLY A 43 -2.85 15.95 4.65
N LEU A 44 -2.08 16.80 5.32
CA LEU A 44 -1.89 18.18 4.91
C LEU A 44 -1.07 18.22 3.62
N CYS A 45 -1.49 19.08 2.69
CA CYS A 45 -0.82 19.32 1.42
C CYS A 45 -1.09 20.76 0.99
N SER A 46 -0.08 21.43 0.43
CA SER A 46 -0.25 22.76 -0.18
C SER A 46 -0.79 22.70 -1.61
N ARG A 47 -0.88 21.50 -2.19
CA ARG A 47 -1.38 21.28 -3.55
C ARG A 47 -2.83 20.84 -3.53
N HIS A 48 -3.61 21.37 -4.46
CA HIS A 48 -5.02 21.04 -4.68
C HIS A 48 -5.19 20.31 -6.03
N CYS A 49 -4.50 19.18 -6.19
CA CYS A 49 -4.58 18.40 -7.41
C CYS A 49 -6.01 17.88 -7.60
N PHE A 50 -6.62 18.20 -8.75
CA PHE A 50 -7.98 17.77 -9.11
C PHE A 50 -8.16 16.24 -9.17
N TYR A 51 -7.06 15.49 -9.22
CA TYR A 51 -7.01 14.03 -9.26
C TYR A 51 -6.57 13.40 -7.93
N CYS A 52 -6.47 14.14 -6.82
CA CYS A 52 -5.94 13.62 -5.56
C CYS A 52 -6.78 12.44 -5.03
N PRO A 53 -6.20 11.23 -4.84
CA PRO A 53 -6.96 10.05 -4.42
C PRO A 53 -7.06 9.88 -2.90
N LEU A 54 -6.71 10.92 -2.12
CA LEU A 54 -6.74 10.82 -0.66
C LEU A 54 -8.17 10.78 -0.15
N SER A 55 -8.50 9.77 0.64
CA SER A 55 -9.81 9.62 1.29
C SER A 55 -10.14 10.78 2.24
N GLU A 56 -11.42 11.03 2.46
CA GLU A 56 -11.91 12.10 3.35
C GLU A 56 -11.36 12.01 4.79
N LYS A 57 -11.11 10.79 5.27
CA LYS A 57 -10.53 10.54 6.60
C LYS A 57 -9.07 11.00 6.70
N ARG A 58 -8.39 11.18 5.57
CA ARG A 58 -6.97 11.52 5.48
C ARG A 58 -6.77 12.92 4.92
N ALA A 59 -7.46 13.29 3.84
CA ALA A 59 -7.30 14.57 3.16
C ALA A 59 -7.47 15.76 4.11
N GLY A 60 -6.52 16.69 4.12
CA GLY A 60 -6.58 17.92 4.92
C GLY A 60 -6.43 17.73 6.44
N ARG A 61 -6.10 16.52 6.91
CA ARG A 61 -6.00 16.21 8.35
C ARG A 61 -4.56 15.83 8.73
N ASP A 62 -4.07 16.34 9.86
CA ASP A 62 -2.73 15.98 10.36
C ASP A 62 -2.73 14.66 11.15
N VAL A 63 -3.06 13.57 10.46
CA VAL A 63 -3.17 12.21 11.01
C VAL A 63 -2.07 11.29 10.48
N VAL A 64 -1.72 10.28 11.27
CA VAL A 64 -0.65 9.31 10.94
C VAL A 64 -1.22 7.89 10.92
N TYR A 65 -0.89 7.13 9.87
CA TYR A 65 -1.27 5.73 9.73
C TYR A 65 -0.10 4.87 9.29
N ALA A 66 -0.01 3.67 9.86
CA ALA A 66 0.86 2.59 9.41
C ALA A 66 -0.03 1.54 8.74
N ASN A 67 0.00 1.46 7.41
CA ASN A 67 -1.01 0.82 6.59
C ASN A 67 -2.43 1.33 6.96
N GLU A 68 -3.27 0.47 7.54
CA GLU A 68 -4.62 0.81 8.02
C GLU A 68 -4.64 1.18 9.52
N ARG A 69 -3.57 0.90 10.28
CA ARG A 69 -3.49 1.17 11.74
C ARG A 69 -3.25 2.66 12.03
N PRO A 70 -4.13 3.33 12.79
CA PRO A 70 -3.84 4.67 13.31
C PRO A 70 -2.61 4.64 14.22
N VAL A 71 -1.70 5.59 14.05
CA VAL A 71 -0.46 5.68 14.82
C VAL A 71 -0.65 6.67 15.97
N LYS A 72 -0.63 6.17 17.21
CA LYS A 72 -0.65 6.98 18.44
C LYS A 72 0.75 7.13 19.01
N SER A 73 1.63 6.16 18.76
CA SER A 73 2.99 6.09 19.25
C SER A 73 3.95 5.50 18.22
N ALA A 74 5.25 5.67 18.42
CA ALA A 74 6.26 5.03 17.58
C ALA A 74 6.16 3.48 17.59
N ALA A 75 5.68 2.89 18.70
CA ALA A 75 5.49 1.45 18.82
C ALA A 75 4.48 0.92 17.80
N ASP A 76 3.40 1.66 17.52
CA ASP A 76 2.39 1.26 16.53
C ASP A 76 3.00 1.06 15.13
N ILE A 77 3.97 1.91 14.75
CA ILE A 77 4.68 1.81 13.48
C ILE A 77 5.52 0.54 13.44
N LEU A 78 6.26 0.25 14.51
CA LEU A 78 7.15 -0.91 14.59
C LEU A 78 6.36 -2.22 14.66
N GLU A 79 5.29 -2.27 15.45
CA GLU A 79 4.39 -3.42 15.51
C GLU A 79 3.78 -3.73 14.16
N GLU A 80 3.28 -2.71 13.45
CA GLU A 80 2.71 -2.90 12.12
C GLU A 80 3.78 -3.38 11.12
N ALA A 81 4.98 -2.78 11.13
CA ALA A 81 6.09 -3.22 10.29
C ALA A 81 6.50 -4.67 10.56
N ARG A 82 6.62 -5.08 11.84
CA ARG A 82 6.94 -6.45 12.25
C ARG A 82 5.83 -7.42 11.84
N SER A 83 4.57 -7.04 12.01
CA SER A 83 3.42 -7.90 11.68
C SER A 83 3.40 -8.32 10.21
N MET A 84 3.86 -7.47 9.30
CA MET A 84 3.95 -7.79 7.86
C MET A 84 5.35 -8.24 7.41
N ASN A 85 6.28 -8.42 8.35
CA ASN A 85 7.71 -8.64 8.12
C ASN A 85 8.25 -7.67 7.04
N ALA A 86 8.11 -6.37 7.31
CA ALA A 86 8.42 -5.34 6.32
C ALA A 86 9.90 -5.37 5.94
N LEU A 87 10.18 -5.36 4.63
CA LEU A 87 11.54 -5.25 4.06
C LEU A 87 11.86 -3.80 3.64
N GLY A 88 10.88 -2.92 3.74
CA GLY A 88 11.01 -1.50 3.46
C GLY A 88 9.80 -0.70 3.90
N THR A 89 9.88 0.62 3.76
CA THR A 89 8.79 1.55 4.08
C THR A 89 8.62 2.60 2.98
N GLY A 90 7.38 2.93 2.66
CA GLY A 90 7.02 4.13 1.90
C GLY A 90 6.46 5.19 2.81
N ILE A 91 7.22 6.26 3.00
CA ILE A 91 6.75 7.44 3.72
C ILE A 91 5.95 8.28 2.73
N THR A 92 4.64 8.38 2.96
CA THR A 92 3.68 9.04 2.08
C THR A 92 2.72 9.92 2.89
N GLY A 93 1.79 10.61 2.22
CA GLY A 93 0.91 11.58 2.85
C GLY A 93 0.12 12.39 1.81
N GLY A 94 -0.37 13.54 2.25
CA GLY A 94 -0.59 14.68 1.35
C GLY A 94 0.77 15.20 0.87
N ASP A 95 1.43 15.98 1.71
CA ASP A 95 2.83 16.37 1.51
C ASP A 95 3.66 16.10 2.78
N PRO A 96 4.42 15.01 2.82
CA PRO A 96 5.34 14.70 3.92
C PRO A 96 6.35 15.82 4.23
N SER A 97 6.68 16.68 3.26
CA SER A 97 7.62 17.79 3.44
C SER A 97 7.15 18.79 4.50
N LEU A 98 5.83 19.02 4.62
CA LEU A 98 5.21 19.89 5.62
C LEU A 98 5.36 19.39 7.06
N ARG A 99 5.78 18.14 7.22
CA ARG A 99 6.07 17.50 8.51
C ARG A 99 7.47 16.90 8.50
N PHE A 100 8.44 17.63 7.95
CA PHE A 100 9.83 17.19 7.77
C PHE A 100 10.49 16.63 9.04
N ARG A 101 10.35 17.29 10.20
CA ARG A 101 10.89 16.78 11.47
C ARG A 101 10.30 15.42 11.86
N ARG A 102 9.01 15.19 11.58
CA ARG A 102 8.33 13.91 11.79
C ARG A 102 8.84 12.85 10.83
N VAL A 103 9.06 13.20 9.56
CA VAL A 103 9.67 12.32 8.54
C VAL A 103 11.05 11.84 8.99
N LEU A 104 11.94 12.75 9.40
CA LEU A 104 13.28 12.38 9.88
C LEU A 104 13.21 11.46 11.10
N ARG A 105 12.33 11.75 12.06
CA ARG A 105 12.16 10.91 13.25
C ARG A 105 11.72 9.49 12.89
N TYR A 106 10.76 9.33 11.97
CA TYR A 106 10.30 8.01 11.55
C TYR A 106 11.32 7.28 10.69
N LEU A 107 12.03 7.98 9.81
CA LEU A 107 13.15 7.40 9.05
C LEU A 107 14.22 6.83 10.00
N ARG A 108 14.65 7.62 10.99
CA ARG A 108 15.62 7.19 12.00
C ARG A 108 15.12 5.99 12.81
N LEU A 109 13.85 6.03 13.24
CA LEU A 109 13.21 4.93 13.97
C LEU A 109 13.27 3.63 13.17
N LEU A 110 12.87 3.66 11.90
CA LEU A 110 12.85 2.49 11.03
C LEU A 110 14.25 1.95 10.74
N LYS A 111 15.22 2.84 10.48
CA LYS A 111 16.61 2.45 10.20
C LYS A 111 17.32 1.91 11.45
N LYS A 112 16.99 2.44 12.64
CA LYS A 112 17.50 1.91 13.90
C LYS A 112 16.95 0.52 14.20
N GLU A 113 15.66 0.31 13.98
CA GLU A 113 14.99 -0.96 14.29
C GLU A 113 15.32 -2.07 13.28
N PHE A 114 15.21 -1.80 11.98
CA PHE A 114 15.32 -2.81 10.93
C PHE A 114 16.68 -2.79 10.21
N GLY A 115 17.58 -1.91 10.63
CA GLY A 115 18.93 -1.77 10.09
C GLY A 115 19.00 -1.05 8.73
N PRO A 116 20.23 -0.86 8.21
CA PRO A 116 20.47 -0.13 6.97
C PRO A 116 19.85 -0.82 5.74
N GLY A 117 19.69 -2.15 5.77
CA GLY A 117 19.10 -2.93 4.68
C GLY A 117 17.61 -2.65 4.45
N HIS A 118 16.89 -2.11 5.44
CA HIS A 118 15.48 -1.77 5.31
C HIS A 118 15.27 -0.60 4.36
N HIS A 119 14.62 -0.84 3.21
CA HIS A 119 14.54 0.16 2.15
C HIS A 119 13.44 1.19 2.43
N VAL A 120 13.82 2.41 2.75
CA VAL A 120 12.90 3.52 2.97
C VAL A 120 12.90 4.45 1.76
N HIS A 121 11.70 4.74 1.24
CA HIS A 121 11.52 5.78 0.24
C HIS A 121 10.51 6.83 0.70
N LEU A 122 10.72 8.07 0.25
CA LEU A 122 9.90 9.21 0.58
C LEU A 122 9.17 9.72 -0.67
N TYR A 123 7.86 9.89 -0.56
CA TYR A 123 7.07 10.68 -1.50
C TYR A 123 7.16 12.15 -1.12
N CYS A 124 7.46 13.01 -2.10
CA CYS A 124 7.60 14.44 -1.88
C CYS A 124 6.79 15.23 -2.92
N CYS A 125 5.89 16.07 -2.43
CA CYS A 125 5.13 17.02 -3.25
C CYS A 125 5.70 18.43 -3.10
N GLY A 126 6.32 18.76 -1.97
CA GLY A 126 6.95 20.07 -1.76
C GLY A 126 8.34 20.19 -2.37
N GLU A 127 8.86 21.41 -2.33
CA GLU A 127 10.28 21.69 -2.53
C GLU A 127 11.04 21.45 -1.23
N LEU A 128 12.17 20.75 -1.31
CA LEU A 128 13.06 20.54 -0.18
C LEU A 128 14.36 21.31 -0.43
N SER A 129 14.80 22.07 0.57
CA SER A 129 16.09 22.72 0.53
C SER A 129 17.24 21.70 0.49
N ARG A 130 18.41 22.13 0.00
CA ARG A 130 19.63 21.31 0.00
C ARG A 130 19.96 20.74 1.39
N ALA A 131 19.79 21.55 2.44
CA ALA A 131 20.02 21.14 3.82
C ALA A 131 19.06 20.04 4.29
N GLN A 132 17.79 20.10 3.89
CA GLN A 132 16.81 19.05 4.17
C GLN A 132 17.15 17.76 3.43
N LEU A 133 17.54 17.83 2.16
CA LEU A 133 17.93 16.65 1.38
C LEU A 133 19.20 15.98 1.95
N LEU A 134 20.21 16.76 2.35
CA LEU A 134 21.39 16.25 3.05
C LEU A 134 21.03 15.59 4.39
N SER A 135 20.07 16.15 5.12
CA SER A 135 19.58 15.54 6.36
C SER A 135 18.91 14.20 6.10
N LEU A 136 18.07 14.08 5.07
CA LEU A 136 17.45 12.80 4.67
C LEU A 136 18.50 11.76 4.30
N LYS A 137 19.52 12.16 3.53
CA LYS A 137 20.63 11.28 3.14
C LYS A 137 21.39 10.77 4.37
N ARG A 138 21.72 11.66 5.31
CA ARG A 138 22.44 11.30 6.55
C ARG A 138 21.65 10.32 7.42
N GLU A 139 20.33 10.48 7.50
CA GLU A 139 19.45 9.54 8.22
C GLU A 139 19.21 8.22 7.46
N GLY A 140 19.78 8.06 6.26
CA GLY A 140 19.78 6.82 5.50
C GLY A 140 18.59 6.64 4.55
N LEU A 141 17.99 7.72 4.04
CA LEU A 141 16.96 7.61 2.99
C LEU A 141 17.53 6.94 1.73
N ASP A 142 16.88 5.87 1.25
CA ASP A 142 17.38 5.11 0.10
C ASP A 142 16.89 5.67 -1.24
N GLU A 143 15.67 6.20 -1.30
CA GLU A 143 15.00 6.60 -2.54
C GLU A 143 14.03 7.77 -2.28
N ILE A 144 13.99 8.76 -3.16
CA ILE A 144 13.00 9.85 -3.11
C ILE A 144 12.21 9.93 -4.43
N ARG A 145 10.89 10.09 -4.31
CA ARG A 145 9.95 10.19 -5.43
C ARG A 145 9.28 11.53 -5.41
N PHE A 146 9.59 12.36 -6.40
CA PHE A 146 8.97 13.66 -6.53
C PHE A 146 7.71 13.57 -7.38
N HIS A 147 6.61 14.08 -6.85
CA HIS A 147 5.44 14.40 -7.65
C HIS A 147 5.62 15.81 -8.21
N THR A 148 6.17 15.95 -9.42
CA THR A 148 6.55 17.25 -9.98
C THR A 148 6.48 17.24 -11.51
N TRP A 149 6.25 18.42 -12.08
CA TRP A 149 6.34 18.70 -13.53
C TRP A 149 7.58 19.54 -13.87
N SER A 150 8.46 19.76 -12.90
CA SER A 150 9.74 20.46 -13.03
C SER A 150 10.89 19.53 -12.66
N ILE A 151 12.03 19.67 -13.33
CA ILE A 151 13.25 18.91 -13.07
C ILE A 151 14.03 19.40 -11.84
N GLU A 152 13.81 20.63 -11.38
CA GLU A 152 14.64 21.26 -10.35
C GLU A 152 14.72 20.49 -9.02
N PRO A 153 13.62 20.00 -8.44
CA PRO A 153 13.69 19.21 -7.19
C PRO A 153 14.47 17.91 -7.37
N VAL A 154 14.39 17.30 -8.55
CA VAL A 154 15.08 16.05 -8.88
C VAL A 154 16.57 16.32 -9.04
N LYS A 155 16.93 17.37 -9.79
CA LYS A 155 18.31 17.81 -9.99
C LYS A 155 19.00 18.07 -8.65
N LEU A 156 18.37 18.86 -7.78
CA LEU A 156 18.92 19.16 -6.45
C LEU A 156 19.12 17.89 -5.59
N ALA A 157 18.20 16.93 -5.66
CA ALA A 157 18.34 15.66 -4.95
C ALA A 157 19.47 14.79 -5.52
N LEU A 158 19.67 14.79 -6.85
CA LEU A 158 20.79 14.09 -7.49
C LEU A 158 22.12 14.74 -7.13
N ASP A 159 22.19 16.08 -7.05
CA ASP A 159 23.41 16.83 -6.72
C ASP A 159 23.90 16.57 -5.30
N VAL A 160 22.99 16.31 -4.35
CA VAL A 160 23.37 15.85 -2.99
C VAL A 160 23.65 14.34 -2.94
N GLY A 161 23.49 13.64 -4.05
CA GLY A 161 23.73 12.21 -4.23
C GLY A 161 22.68 11.31 -3.60
N LEU A 162 21.39 11.69 -3.67
CA LEU A 162 20.27 10.79 -3.37
C LEU A 162 19.84 10.03 -4.65
N TYR A 163 19.25 8.85 -4.47
CA TYR A 163 18.61 8.13 -5.57
C TYR A 163 17.20 8.72 -5.79
N ALA A 164 17.08 9.61 -6.77
CA ALA A 164 15.86 10.38 -7.02
C ALA A 164 15.17 9.96 -8.33
N GLY A 165 13.84 9.99 -8.29
CA GLY A 165 12.97 9.75 -9.43
C GLY A 165 11.69 10.58 -9.36
N VAL A 166 10.88 10.49 -10.41
CA VAL A 166 9.60 11.18 -10.53
C VAL A 166 8.45 10.18 -10.46
N GLU A 167 7.35 10.52 -9.80
CA GLU A 167 6.11 9.76 -9.84
C GLU A 167 4.92 10.68 -10.17
N ILE A 168 4.30 10.44 -11.33
CA ILE A 168 3.21 11.27 -11.87
C ILE A 168 2.06 10.41 -12.39
N PRO A 169 0.81 10.90 -12.32
CA PRO A 169 -0.31 10.26 -12.98
C PRO A 169 -0.21 10.40 -14.49
N VAL A 170 -0.72 9.41 -15.21
CA VAL A 170 -0.90 9.48 -16.66
C VAL A 170 -2.30 10.01 -16.95
N ILE A 171 -2.39 11.33 -17.14
CA ILE A 171 -3.63 11.99 -17.49
C ILE A 171 -3.84 11.85 -19.01
N PRO A 172 -4.98 11.29 -19.48
CA PRO A 172 -5.28 11.22 -20.89
C PRO A 172 -5.19 12.61 -21.56
N GLY A 173 -4.46 12.71 -22.67
CA GLY A 173 -4.22 13.98 -23.37
C GLY A 173 -2.92 14.71 -22.97
N ASP A 174 -2.27 14.36 -21.86
CA ASP A 174 -1.01 14.99 -21.41
C ASP A 174 0.25 14.41 -22.10
N TYR A 175 0.12 13.68 -23.21
CA TYR A 175 1.23 13.03 -23.92
C TYR A 175 2.46 13.93 -24.09
N ARG A 176 2.27 15.11 -24.71
CA ARG A 176 3.35 16.06 -25.02
C ARG A 176 4.03 16.57 -23.76
N LYS A 177 3.25 16.85 -22.73
CA LYS A 177 3.74 17.32 -21.42
C LYS A 177 4.61 16.26 -20.75
N ILE A 178 4.16 15.00 -20.77
CA ILE A 178 4.91 13.88 -20.18
C ILE A 178 6.22 13.65 -20.96
N ILE A 179 6.20 13.55 -22.29
CA ILE A 179 7.43 13.29 -23.05
C ILE A 179 8.46 14.43 -22.93
N SER A 180 8.00 15.69 -22.82
CA SER A 180 8.87 16.84 -22.58
C SER A 180 9.60 16.71 -21.26
N LEU A 181 8.86 16.41 -20.18
CA LEU A 181 9.43 16.16 -18.86
C LEU A 181 10.43 14.99 -18.88
N LEU A 182 10.10 13.88 -19.54
CA LEU A 182 10.99 12.73 -19.66
C LEU A 182 12.28 13.08 -20.41
N ALA A 183 12.22 13.88 -21.47
CA ALA A 183 13.42 14.34 -22.18
C ALA A 183 14.34 15.14 -21.26
N GLU A 184 13.79 16.04 -20.46
CA GLU A 184 14.56 16.85 -19.51
C GLU A 184 15.12 16.03 -18.34
N LEU A 185 14.34 15.09 -17.82
CA LEU A 185 14.77 14.17 -16.76
C LEU A 185 15.92 13.26 -17.21
N ASP A 186 15.93 12.83 -18.48
CA ASP A 186 17.02 12.04 -19.05
C ASP A 186 18.33 12.84 -19.09
N LYS A 187 18.27 14.13 -19.47
CA LYS A 187 19.44 15.03 -19.53
C LYS A 187 20.13 15.21 -18.17
N ILE A 188 19.35 15.27 -17.08
CA ILE A 188 19.90 15.41 -15.72
C ILE A 188 20.25 14.06 -15.06
N GLY A 189 20.09 12.94 -15.75
CA GLY A 189 20.43 11.61 -15.22
C GLY A 189 19.49 11.11 -14.12
N CYS A 190 18.20 11.46 -14.21
CA CYS A 190 17.14 10.95 -13.34
C CYS A 190 17.14 9.41 -13.32
N LYS A 191 16.95 8.80 -12.15
CA LYS A 191 17.15 7.35 -11.99
C LYS A 191 15.96 6.53 -12.47
N PHE A 192 14.75 7.04 -12.30
CA PHE A 192 13.53 6.38 -12.74
C PHE A 192 12.35 7.35 -12.83
N VAL A 193 11.35 6.98 -13.63
CA VAL A 193 10.04 7.64 -13.69
C VAL A 193 8.95 6.59 -13.50
N ASN A 194 8.07 6.84 -12.55
CA ASN A 194 6.88 6.05 -12.31
C ASN A 194 5.67 6.78 -12.92
N LEU A 195 4.97 6.08 -13.80
CA LEU A 195 3.75 6.52 -14.46
C LEU A 195 2.58 5.76 -13.83
N ASN A 196 1.79 6.44 -13.00
CA ASN A 196 0.63 5.81 -12.37
C ASN A 196 -0.60 5.96 -13.28
N GLU A 197 -1.35 4.89 -13.49
CA GLU A 197 -2.66 4.99 -14.13
C GLU A 197 -3.55 5.94 -13.32
N LEU A 198 -4.19 6.88 -14.01
CA LEU A 198 -5.11 7.82 -13.38
C LEU A 198 -6.30 7.03 -12.83
N GLU A 199 -6.61 7.23 -11.55
CA GLU A 199 -7.69 6.52 -10.86
C GLU A 199 -8.71 7.49 -10.25
N PHE A 200 -9.95 7.05 -10.31
CA PHE A 200 -11.07 7.64 -9.60
C PHE A 200 -11.07 7.14 -8.14
N SER A 201 -11.54 8.02 -7.27
CA SER A 201 -11.77 7.80 -5.85
C SER A 201 -12.99 8.63 -5.44
N ASP A 202 -13.59 8.33 -4.30
CA ASP A 202 -14.80 9.04 -3.84
C ASP A 202 -14.58 10.56 -3.80
N THR A 203 -13.38 11.01 -3.42
CA THR A 203 -13.02 12.42 -3.25
C THR A 203 -12.68 13.15 -4.55
N ASN A 204 -12.27 12.45 -5.61
CA ASN A 204 -11.92 13.09 -6.90
C ASN A 204 -12.95 12.81 -8.01
N LEU A 205 -13.97 12.00 -7.74
CA LEU A 205 -14.94 11.53 -8.73
C LEU A 205 -15.66 12.70 -9.44
N ALA A 206 -16.18 13.64 -8.66
CA ALA A 206 -16.93 14.78 -9.19
C ALA A 206 -16.06 15.65 -10.11
N GLU A 207 -14.85 15.96 -9.65
CA GLU A 207 -13.91 16.83 -10.38
C GLU A 207 -13.39 16.16 -11.66
N LEU A 208 -13.09 14.85 -11.63
CA LEU A 208 -12.69 14.12 -12.83
C LEU A 208 -13.82 14.02 -13.85
N ARG A 209 -15.07 13.80 -13.40
CA ARG A 209 -16.24 13.80 -14.29
C ARG A 209 -16.51 15.17 -14.90
N ALA A 210 -16.41 16.24 -14.12
CA ALA A 210 -16.58 17.61 -14.60
C ALA A 210 -15.57 17.96 -15.71
N ARG A 211 -14.38 17.37 -15.68
CA ARG A 211 -13.33 17.49 -16.71
C ARG A 211 -13.49 16.53 -17.89
N GLY A 212 -14.56 15.74 -17.93
CA GLY A 212 -14.88 14.83 -19.04
C GLY A 212 -14.19 13.46 -18.99
N PHE A 213 -13.47 13.13 -17.90
CA PHE A 213 -12.90 11.79 -17.73
C PHE A 213 -14.00 10.77 -17.46
N LYS A 214 -13.81 9.54 -17.97
CA LYS A 214 -14.73 8.42 -17.80
C LYS A 214 -14.02 7.24 -17.16
N LEU A 215 -14.75 6.45 -16.39
CA LEU A 215 -14.27 5.15 -15.87
C LEU A 215 -13.95 4.21 -17.04
N LYS A 216 -12.91 3.39 -16.88
CA LYS A 216 -12.49 2.39 -17.86
C LYS A 216 -13.52 1.28 -18.02
N SER A 217 -14.13 0.85 -16.93
CA SER A 217 -15.18 -0.18 -16.89
C SER A 217 -15.98 -0.08 -15.59
N SER A 218 -17.11 -0.78 -15.48
CA SER A 218 -17.91 -0.86 -14.24
C SER A 218 -17.17 -1.46 -13.04
N VAL A 219 -16.11 -2.24 -13.28
CA VAL A 219 -15.33 -2.95 -12.26
C VAL A 219 -13.94 -2.35 -12.00
N SER A 220 -13.61 -1.23 -12.65
CA SER A 220 -12.29 -0.61 -12.53
C SER A 220 -12.41 0.87 -12.26
N MET A 221 -11.72 1.31 -11.22
CA MET A 221 -11.60 2.73 -10.86
C MET A 221 -10.59 3.47 -11.75
N ALA A 222 -9.95 2.82 -12.72
CA ALA A 222 -9.05 3.48 -13.66
C ALA A 222 -9.81 4.41 -14.63
N ALA A 223 -9.14 5.48 -15.06
CA ALA A 223 -9.65 6.36 -16.11
C ALA A 223 -9.41 5.78 -17.51
N LYS A 224 -10.46 5.79 -18.33
CA LYS A 224 -10.40 5.37 -19.74
C LYS A 224 -9.37 6.22 -20.50
N GLY A 225 -8.50 5.57 -21.28
CA GLY A 225 -7.47 6.25 -22.06
C GLY A 225 -6.13 6.43 -21.33
N SER A 226 -6.06 6.22 -20.01
CA SER A 226 -4.84 6.43 -19.22
C SER A 226 -3.77 5.40 -19.54
N GLU A 227 -4.13 4.12 -19.65
CA GLU A 227 -3.21 3.04 -20.03
C GLU A 227 -2.71 3.21 -21.47
N GLU A 228 -3.60 3.55 -22.40
CA GLU A 228 -3.25 3.76 -23.81
C GLU A 228 -2.27 4.92 -23.96
N GLU A 229 -2.46 6.00 -23.21
CA GLU A 229 -1.53 7.12 -23.14
C GLU A 229 -0.17 6.70 -22.55
N ALA A 230 -0.18 5.92 -21.47
CA ALA A 230 1.04 5.41 -20.86
C ALA A 230 1.85 4.55 -21.84
N ILE A 231 1.18 3.71 -22.63
CA ILE A 231 1.80 2.88 -23.66
C ILE A 231 2.45 3.75 -24.75
N LYS A 232 1.77 4.83 -25.20
CA LYS A 232 2.36 5.78 -26.16
C LYS A 232 3.62 6.43 -25.58
N VAL A 233 3.55 6.92 -24.34
CA VAL A 233 4.69 7.51 -23.63
C VAL A 233 5.85 6.52 -23.51
N LEU A 234 5.59 5.27 -23.11
CA LEU A 234 6.62 4.24 -23.00
C LEU A 234 7.29 3.93 -24.34
N ARG A 235 6.51 3.84 -25.43
CA ARG A 235 7.05 3.63 -26.78
C ARG A 235 7.93 4.78 -27.24
N TRP A 236 7.56 6.01 -26.88
CA TRP A 236 8.38 7.18 -27.15
C TRP A 236 9.66 7.14 -26.30
N ALA A 237 9.56 6.91 -24.99
CA ALA A 237 10.71 6.84 -24.09
C ALA A 237 11.71 5.76 -24.54
N ALA A 238 11.21 4.59 -24.96
CA ALA A 238 12.04 3.49 -25.44
C ALA A 238 12.93 3.85 -26.65
N LYS A 239 12.51 4.85 -27.45
CA LYS A 239 13.25 5.32 -28.62
C LYS A 239 14.11 6.56 -28.35
N ASN A 240 13.75 7.36 -27.35
CA ASN A 240 14.27 8.73 -27.18
C ASN A 240 15.02 8.95 -25.87
N THR A 241 14.96 8.04 -24.90
CA THR A 241 15.59 8.21 -23.59
C THR A 241 16.28 6.93 -23.11
N LYS A 242 17.18 7.08 -22.14
CA LYS A 242 17.80 5.97 -21.40
C LYS A 242 17.15 5.77 -20.02
N LEU A 243 16.09 6.51 -19.73
CA LEU A 243 15.36 6.45 -18.46
C LEU A 243 14.76 5.08 -18.21
N ASN A 244 14.77 4.70 -16.93
CA ASN A 244 13.94 3.61 -16.45
C ASN A 244 12.51 4.13 -16.23
N VAL A 245 11.53 3.59 -16.97
CA VAL A 245 10.14 4.04 -16.86
C VAL A 245 9.26 2.86 -16.47
N HIS A 246 8.53 2.99 -15.36
CA HIS A 246 7.63 1.98 -14.84
C HIS A 246 6.20 2.51 -14.87
N TYR A 247 5.34 1.91 -15.70
CA TYR A 247 3.90 2.14 -15.64
C TYR A 247 3.26 1.21 -14.62
N CYS A 248 2.54 1.78 -13.65
CA CYS A 248 1.83 1.09 -12.59
C CYS A 248 0.31 1.22 -12.79
N PRO A 249 -0.40 0.15 -13.17
CA PRO A 249 -1.85 0.19 -13.30
C PRO A 249 -2.52 0.33 -11.92
N SER A 250 -3.72 0.92 -11.88
CA SER A 250 -4.46 1.13 -10.61
C SER A 250 -4.81 -0.22 -9.96
N LEU A 251 -5.25 -1.20 -10.76
CA LEU A 251 -5.55 -2.58 -10.32
C LEU A 251 -4.38 -3.29 -9.62
N LEU A 252 -3.13 -2.88 -9.88
CA LEU A 252 -1.96 -3.46 -9.23
C LEU A 252 -1.98 -3.24 -7.72
N LYS A 253 -2.52 -2.10 -7.25
CA LYS A 253 -2.57 -1.74 -5.84
C LYS A 253 -3.40 -2.76 -5.04
N ASP A 254 -4.58 -3.09 -5.54
CA ASP A 254 -5.52 -3.97 -4.82
C ASP A 254 -5.25 -5.45 -5.11
N ALA A 255 -5.15 -5.82 -6.39
CA ALA A 255 -5.04 -7.23 -6.79
C ALA A 255 -3.68 -7.87 -6.45
N VAL A 256 -2.62 -7.06 -6.34
CA VAL A 256 -1.25 -7.55 -6.13
C VAL A 256 -0.65 -7.02 -4.84
N GLN A 257 -0.54 -5.71 -4.65
CA GLN A 257 0.18 -5.17 -3.49
C GLN A 257 -0.55 -5.46 -2.17
N LEU A 258 -1.85 -5.16 -2.10
CA LEU A 258 -2.66 -5.43 -0.92
C LEU A 258 -2.70 -6.93 -0.64
N ARG A 259 -3.11 -7.75 -1.62
CA ARG A 259 -3.17 -9.21 -1.46
C ARG A 259 -1.84 -9.82 -0.97
N ASN A 260 -0.70 -9.43 -1.56
CA ASN A 260 0.60 -9.94 -1.12
C ASN A 260 0.95 -9.45 0.31
N ARG A 261 0.59 -8.22 0.67
CA ARG A 261 0.75 -7.71 2.04
C ARG A 261 -0.07 -8.52 3.04
N LEU A 262 -1.33 -8.82 2.72
CA LEU A 262 -2.22 -9.63 3.56
C LEU A 262 -1.66 -11.04 3.76
N LYS A 263 -1.23 -11.71 2.69
CA LYS A 263 -0.58 -13.03 2.80
C LYS A 263 0.64 -13.03 3.71
N ARG A 264 1.49 -12.00 3.62
CA ARG A 264 2.66 -11.86 4.49
C ARG A 264 2.26 -11.64 5.94
N LYS A 265 1.25 -10.81 6.17
CA LYS A 265 0.76 -10.48 7.49
C LYS A 265 0.07 -11.67 8.15
N ALA A 266 -0.84 -12.34 7.44
CA ALA A 266 -1.56 -13.53 7.90
C ALA A 266 -0.59 -14.59 8.45
N LYS A 267 0.51 -14.87 7.74
CA LYS A 267 1.53 -15.84 8.20
C LYS A 267 2.17 -15.52 9.55
N ASN A 268 2.19 -14.26 9.96
CA ASN A 268 2.81 -13.83 11.21
C ASN A 268 1.78 -13.58 12.32
N VAL A 269 0.52 -13.26 11.97
CA VAL A 269 -0.51 -12.84 12.94
C VAL A 269 -1.58 -13.90 13.19
N ALA A 270 -1.69 -14.90 12.32
CA ALA A 270 -2.67 -15.98 12.47
C ALA A 270 -2.47 -16.69 13.81
N ARG A 271 -3.57 -16.82 14.55
CA ARG A 271 -3.63 -17.57 15.80
C ARG A 271 -3.86 -19.05 15.51
N PRO A 272 -3.59 -19.95 16.49
CA PRO A 272 -3.73 -21.40 16.27
C PRO A 272 -5.12 -21.84 15.79
N HIS A 273 -6.17 -21.12 16.18
CA HIS A 273 -7.55 -21.39 15.76
C HIS A 273 -7.93 -20.79 14.40
N GLU A 274 -7.06 -20.03 13.75
CA GLU A 274 -7.34 -19.34 12.49
C GLU A 274 -6.70 -20.05 11.30
N VAL A 275 -7.44 -20.16 10.20
CA VAL A 275 -6.95 -20.74 8.95
C VAL A 275 -6.71 -19.65 7.93
N ILE A 276 -5.53 -19.66 7.31
CA ILE A 276 -5.14 -18.68 6.30
C ILE A 276 -5.68 -19.10 4.93
N THR A 277 -6.48 -18.24 4.30
CA THR A 277 -7.01 -18.49 2.95
C THR A 277 -5.94 -18.25 1.86
N PRO A 278 -6.13 -18.75 0.63
CA PRO A 278 -5.23 -18.49 -0.49
C PRO A 278 -5.02 -17.00 -0.79
N ASP A 279 -5.94 -16.10 -0.40
CA ASP A 279 -5.82 -14.65 -0.57
C ASP A 279 -5.21 -13.94 0.64
N GLY A 280 -4.90 -14.68 1.71
CA GLY A 280 -4.28 -14.15 2.93
C GLY A 280 -5.30 -13.56 3.91
N LEU A 281 -6.55 -14.02 3.87
CA LEU A 281 -7.57 -13.75 4.89
C LEU A 281 -7.51 -14.81 5.99
N LEU A 282 -8.16 -14.55 7.11
CA LEU A 282 -8.24 -15.43 8.27
C LEU A 282 -9.67 -15.93 8.43
N VAL A 283 -9.85 -17.25 8.40
CA VAL A 283 -11.12 -17.93 8.61
C VAL A 283 -11.14 -18.57 10.00
N LYS A 284 -12.25 -18.37 10.71
CA LYS A 284 -12.50 -18.91 12.05
C LYS A 284 -13.99 -19.08 12.30
N GLY A 285 -14.30 -19.96 13.24
CA GLY A 285 -15.63 -20.08 13.81
C GLY A 285 -15.82 -19.13 14.99
N VAL A 286 -17.04 -18.68 15.21
CA VAL A 286 -17.39 -17.79 16.33
C VAL A 286 -18.71 -18.18 16.99
N ILE A 287 -18.85 -17.89 18.27
CA ILE A 287 -20.14 -17.91 18.99
C ILE A 287 -20.58 -16.48 19.25
N LEU A 288 -21.77 -16.14 18.76
CA LEU A 288 -22.36 -14.80 18.82
C LEU A 288 -23.41 -14.71 19.94
N GLY A 289 -23.84 -13.48 20.26
CA GLY A 289 -25.00 -13.24 21.13
C GLY A 289 -24.78 -13.51 22.64
N LEU A 290 -23.57 -13.87 23.07
CA LEU A 290 -23.28 -14.15 24.47
C LEU A 290 -23.07 -12.88 25.30
N PRO A 291 -23.68 -12.78 26.50
CA PRO A 291 -23.33 -11.79 27.50
C PRO A 291 -21.85 -11.88 27.91
N ALA A 292 -21.21 -10.73 28.14
CA ALA A 292 -19.77 -10.64 28.38
C ALA A 292 -19.30 -11.42 29.62
N ASP A 293 -20.13 -11.47 30.67
CA ASP A 293 -19.94 -12.22 31.91
C ASP A 293 -20.03 -13.75 31.69
N LYS A 294 -20.76 -14.20 30.67
CA LYS A 294 -20.94 -15.63 30.36
C LYS A 294 -19.83 -16.21 29.48
N LEU A 295 -19.05 -15.39 28.76
CA LEU A 295 -18.03 -15.84 27.81
C LEU A 295 -17.02 -16.82 28.45
N ALA A 296 -16.52 -16.51 29.65
CA ALA A 296 -15.54 -17.34 30.34
C ALA A 296 -16.12 -18.69 30.76
N ARG A 297 -17.35 -18.70 31.28
CA ARG A 297 -18.08 -19.90 31.68
C ARG A 297 -18.36 -20.80 30.48
N VAL A 298 -18.89 -20.24 29.38
CA VAL A 298 -19.19 -20.99 28.16
C VAL A 298 -17.91 -21.58 27.57
N ARG A 299 -16.84 -20.79 27.42
CA ARG A 299 -15.54 -21.31 26.96
C ARG A 299 -15.05 -22.46 27.84
N SER A 300 -15.10 -22.31 29.17
CA SER A 300 -14.64 -23.36 30.07
C SER A 300 -15.49 -24.64 29.98
N ARG A 301 -16.81 -24.50 29.78
CA ARG A 301 -17.71 -25.63 29.58
C ARG A 301 -17.36 -26.40 28.32
N LEU A 302 -17.29 -25.71 27.18
CA LEU A 302 -16.98 -26.31 25.87
C LEU A 302 -15.61 -27.01 25.89
N ARG A 303 -14.60 -26.38 26.51
CA ARG A 303 -13.28 -27.00 26.67
C ARG A 303 -13.30 -28.30 27.48
N LYS A 304 -14.06 -28.34 28.56
CA LYS A 304 -14.14 -29.52 29.45
C LYS A 304 -14.93 -30.65 28.83
N ILE A 305 -16.09 -30.34 28.23
CA ILE A 305 -17.00 -31.34 27.66
C ILE A 305 -16.40 -31.94 26.38
N TYR A 306 -15.87 -31.11 25.49
CA TYR A 306 -15.41 -31.53 24.16
C TYR A 306 -13.88 -31.64 24.05
N GLY A 307 -13.14 -31.47 25.16
CA GLY A 307 -11.68 -31.61 25.17
C GLY A 307 -10.93 -30.57 24.32
N ILE A 308 -11.54 -29.40 24.04
CA ILE A 308 -10.95 -28.41 23.12
C ILE A 308 -9.69 -27.77 23.74
N PRO A 309 -8.54 -27.82 23.05
CA PRO A 309 -7.31 -27.14 23.47
C PRO A 309 -7.51 -25.63 23.71
N ALA A 310 -6.81 -25.07 24.71
CA ALA A 310 -7.02 -23.70 25.17
C ALA A 310 -6.69 -22.63 24.11
N ASP A 311 -5.78 -22.96 23.21
CA ASP A 311 -5.28 -22.17 22.09
C ASP A 311 -6.20 -22.25 20.86
N LEU A 312 -7.04 -23.29 20.77
CA LEU A 312 -8.03 -23.46 19.70
C LEU A 312 -9.40 -22.82 20.01
N ILE A 313 -9.61 -22.31 21.22
CA ILE A 313 -10.82 -21.60 21.62
C ILE A 313 -10.47 -20.42 22.53
N ILE A 314 -10.75 -19.21 22.07
CA ILE A 314 -10.34 -17.97 22.75
C ILE A 314 -11.52 -17.02 22.94
N ILE A 315 -11.37 -16.06 23.84
CA ILE A 315 -12.35 -15.01 24.06
C ILE A 315 -11.87 -13.75 23.35
N ASP A 316 -12.64 -13.28 22.37
CA ASP A 316 -12.48 -11.93 21.84
C ASP A 316 -13.30 -10.96 22.69
N ARG A 317 -12.61 -10.26 23.59
CA ARG A 317 -13.23 -9.25 24.47
C ARG A 317 -13.69 -7.99 23.72
N ARG A 318 -13.07 -7.67 22.58
CA ARG A 318 -13.41 -6.48 21.78
C ARG A 318 -14.74 -6.69 21.07
N LYS A 319 -14.94 -7.87 20.47
CA LYS A 319 -16.19 -8.24 19.78
C LYS A 319 -17.18 -9.00 20.68
N LYS A 320 -16.85 -9.18 21.96
CA LYS A 320 -17.65 -9.86 23.00
C LYS A 320 -18.16 -11.23 22.54
N ARG A 321 -17.23 -12.06 22.03
CA ARG A 321 -17.55 -13.37 21.45
C ARG A 321 -16.48 -14.39 21.78
N ILE A 322 -16.79 -15.66 21.53
CA ILE A 322 -15.81 -16.75 21.55
C ILE A 322 -15.38 -17.01 20.12
N GLU A 323 -14.09 -17.16 19.87
CA GLU A 323 -13.54 -17.58 18.57
C GLU A 323 -12.91 -18.96 18.70
N MET A 324 -13.01 -19.76 17.65
CA MET A 324 -12.45 -21.11 17.59
C MET A 324 -12.12 -21.52 16.16
N HIS A 325 -11.54 -22.70 15.99
CA HIS A 325 -11.30 -23.26 14.67
C HIS A 325 -12.63 -23.52 13.95
N TRP A 326 -12.72 -23.18 12.66
CA TRP A 326 -13.98 -23.23 11.90
C TRP A 326 -14.66 -24.61 11.93
N ARG A 327 -13.89 -25.70 11.79
CA ARG A 327 -14.42 -27.08 11.92
C ARG A 327 -15.04 -27.36 13.28
N ILE A 328 -14.44 -26.83 14.35
CA ILE A 328 -14.98 -27.01 15.71
C ILE A 328 -16.33 -26.28 15.81
N ALA A 329 -16.46 -25.09 15.21
CA ALA A 329 -17.72 -24.38 15.20
C ALA A 329 -18.81 -25.12 14.41
N GLU A 330 -18.49 -25.71 13.27
CA GLU A 330 -19.43 -26.54 12.49
C GLU A 330 -19.90 -27.77 13.27
N GLU A 331 -18.98 -28.48 13.92
CA GLU A 331 -19.31 -29.65 14.75
C GLU A 331 -20.17 -29.25 15.96
N LEU A 332 -19.81 -28.17 16.65
CA LEU A 332 -20.55 -27.69 17.82
C LEU A 332 -21.92 -27.12 17.46
N ALA A 333 -22.09 -26.50 16.30
CA ALA A 333 -23.38 -25.98 15.85
C ALA A 333 -24.45 -27.07 15.78
N ALA A 334 -24.07 -28.31 15.43
CA ALA A 334 -24.98 -29.44 15.36
C ALA A 334 -25.41 -29.99 16.72
N ILE A 335 -24.64 -29.74 17.79
CA ILE A 335 -24.83 -30.39 19.11
C ILE A 335 -25.07 -29.41 20.27
N GLU A 336 -24.90 -28.11 20.03
CA GLU A 336 -25.15 -27.03 21.00
C GLU A 336 -26.18 -26.04 20.44
N PRO A 337 -27.46 -26.44 20.27
CA PRO A 337 -28.49 -25.63 19.61
C PRO A 337 -28.84 -24.33 20.36
N ASP A 338 -28.50 -24.25 21.65
CA ASP A 338 -28.69 -23.05 22.48
C ASP A 338 -27.64 -21.95 22.21
N LEU A 339 -26.63 -22.23 21.39
CA LEU A 339 -25.56 -21.29 21.04
C LEU A 339 -25.65 -20.92 19.56
N THR A 340 -25.45 -19.64 19.25
CA THR A 340 -25.45 -19.16 17.87
C THR A 340 -24.04 -19.19 17.29
N PHE A 341 -23.79 -20.09 16.34
CA PHE A 341 -22.51 -20.21 15.66
C PHE A 341 -22.50 -19.48 14.31
N ALA A 342 -21.31 -19.05 13.90
CA ALA A 342 -21.07 -18.54 12.56
C ALA A 342 -19.61 -18.77 12.13
N LEU A 343 -19.38 -18.79 10.83
CA LEU A 343 -18.06 -18.66 10.24
C LEU A 343 -17.78 -17.19 9.92
N VAL A 344 -16.58 -16.74 10.23
CA VAL A 344 -16.12 -15.38 9.95
C VAL A 344 -14.85 -15.46 9.12
N GLU A 345 -14.85 -14.72 8.02
CA GLU A 345 -13.66 -14.38 7.26
C GLU A 345 -13.27 -12.92 7.57
N ALA A 346 -11.99 -12.70 7.87
CA ALA A 346 -11.49 -11.38 8.22
C ALA A 346 -10.11 -11.08 7.62
N TYR A 347 -9.86 -9.81 7.37
CA TYR A 347 -8.53 -9.33 7.05
C TYR A 347 -7.58 -9.53 8.24
N PRO A 348 -6.32 -9.93 8.01
CA PRO A 348 -5.27 -9.97 9.03
C PRO A 348 -4.78 -8.55 9.43
N THR A 349 -5.66 -7.54 9.41
CA THR A 349 -5.33 -6.13 9.70
C THR A 349 -5.47 -5.81 11.19
N TYR A 350 -4.99 -4.64 11.61
CA TYR A 350 -5.05 -4.20 13.00
C TYR A 350 -6.49 -4.19 13.56
N ASP A 351 -7.45 -3.79 12.73
CA ASP A 351 -8.85 -3.73 13.09
C ASP A 351 -9.57 -5.07 12.96
N GLY A 352 -9.01 -6.04 12.23
CA GLY A 352 -9.62 -7.34 11.96
C GLY A 352 -10.95 -7.19 11.23
N LEU A 353 -10.95 -6.38 10.17
CA LEU A 353 -12.13 -6.08 9.35
C LEU A 353 -12.71 -7.38 8.79
N GLU A 354 -14.00 -7.63 9.06
CA GLU A 354 -14.68 -8.84 8.61
C GLU A 354 -15.20 -8.63 7.19
N THR A 355 -14.89 -9.56 6.30
CA THR A 355 -15.34 -9.57 4.91
C THR A 355 -16.65 -10.33 4.77
N THR A 356 -16.84 -11.37 5.57
CA THR A 356 -17.96 -12.30 5.43
C THR A 356 -18.29 -12.91 6.78
N LEU A 357 -19.60 -13.09 7.01
CA LEU A 357 -20.16 -13.80 8.16
C LEU A 357 -21.24 -14.74 7.64
N ILE A 358 -21.09 -16.03 7.92
CA ILE A 358 -22.00 -17.09 7.48
C ILE A 358 -22.54 -17.78 8.73
N PRO A 359 -23.84 -17.63 9.06
CA PRO A 359 -24.46 -18.39 10.15
C PRO A 359 -24.36 -19.90 9.89
N LEU A 360 -24.15 -20.68 10.95
CA LEU A 360 -24.07 -22.14 10.91
C LEU A 360 -25.35 -22.80 11.44
#